data_AF-U1TAD2-F1
#
_entry.id   AF-U1TAD2-F1
#
_cell.length_a   1.000
_cell.length_b   1.000
_cell.length_c   1.000
_cell.angle_alpha   90.00
_cell.angle_beta   90.00
_cell.angle_gamma   90.00
#
_symmetry.space_group_name_H-M   'P 1'
#
loop_
_entity.id
_entity.type
_entity.pdbx_description
1 polymer ?
#
loop_
_entity_poly.entity_id
_entity_poly.type
_entity_poly.pdbx_seq_one_letter_code
_entity_poly.pdbx_strand_id
1 'polypeptide(L)'
;MLRLLFKRFLNVVKWFAIGSVLLVLLFRVVPPPFTALMVERKVESWFDGEPIDLQRSWVPWDEISDDLKVAVMAGEDQRFPQHWGFDFGAIQAAILHNERGGSIRGASTLSQQVSKNLFLWAGRSYLRKGLEAWFTGLIEVLWPKQRILEVYLNSVEWDEGVFGAEAAARHHFGVSAKGISRQQASYLAAVLPNPRVWSASHPTAYVTRRAAWIRQQMSQLGGDGYLAELNNARKAPWSD
;
A
#
# COMPACT_ATOMS: atom_id res chain seq x y z
N MET A 1 7.60 -7.68 -43.56
CA MET A 1 6.75 -8.15 -42.44
C MET A 1 7.36 -7.83 -41.07
N LEU A 2 8.59 -8.28 -40.76
CA LEU A 2 9.22 -8.10 -39.44
C LEU A 2 9.38 -6.62 -39.02
N ARG A 3 9.79 -5.72 -39.93
CA ARG A 3 9.89 -4.28 -39.66
C ARG A 3 8.53 -3.62 -39.33
N LEU A 4 7.44 -4.13 -39.91
CA LEU A 4 6.09 -3.61 -39.65
C LEU A 4 5.58 -4.08 -38.29
N LEU A 5 5.79 -5.34 -37.94
CA LEU A 5 5.47 -5.90 -36.62
C LEU A 5 6.26 -5.20 -35.51
N PHE A 6 7.55 -4.95 -35.73
CA PHE A 6 8.40 -4.21 -34.79
C PHE A 6 7.91 -2.77 -34.58
N LYS A 7 7.57 -2.04 -35.66
CA LYS A 7 6.98 -0.70 -35.55
C LYS A 7 5.66 -0.69 -34.79
N ARG A 8 4.79 -1.68 -35.01
CA ARG A 8 3.52 -1.82 -34.27
C ARG A 8 3.77 -2.08 -32.78
N PHE A 9 4.70 -2.97 -32.45
CA PHE A 9 5.09 -3.24 -31.07
C PHE A 9 5.62 -1.98 -30.37
N LEU A 10 6.54 -1.24 -31.01
CA LEU A 10 7.04 0.04 -30.48
C LEU A 10 5.92 1.06 -30.26
N ASN A 11 4.96 1.15 -31.17
CA ASN A 11 3.81 2.03 -30.99
C ASN A 11 2.96 1.61 -29.80
N VAL A 12 2.72 0.31 -29.60
CA VAL A 12 2.00 -0.20 -28.42
C VAL A 12 2.73 0.15 -27.13
N VAL A 13 4.04 -0.11 -27.06
CA VAL A 13 4.87 0.24 -25.88
C VAL A 13 4.85 1.75 -25.63
N LYS A 14 4.98 2.56 -26.68
CA LYS A 14 4.93 4.03 -26.58
C LYS A 14 3.58 4.50 -26.02
N TRP A 15 2.46 4.02 -26.57
CA TRP A 15 1.14 4.41 -26.12
C TRP A 15 0.84 3.90 -24.71
N PHE A 16 1.33 2.71 -24.34
CA PHE A 16 1.27 2.22 -22.97
C PHE A 16 2.05 3.11 -22.00
N ALA A 17 3.26 3.52 -22.36
CA ALA A 17 4.07 4.42 -21.54
C ALA A 17 3.40 5.79 -21.37
N ILE A 18 2.90 6.39 -22.45
CA ILE A 18 2.18 7.67 -22.39
C ILE A 18 0.90 7.53 -21.54
N GLY A 19 0.10 6.49 -21.80
CA GLY A 19 -1.14 6.25 -21.07
C GLY A 19 -0.91 6.02 -19.58
N SER A 20 0.11 5.24 -19.21
CA SER A 20 0.44 5.01 -17.81
C SER A 20 0.92 6.27 -17.11
N VAL A 21 1.74 7.11 -17.75
CA VAL A 21 2.14 8.42 -17.19
C VAL A 21 0.95 9.34 -17.00
N LEU A 22 0.06 9.46 -17.99
CA LEU A 22 -1.14 10.29 -17.89
C LEU A 22 -2.09 9.80 -16.79
N LEU A 23 -2.27 8.49 -16.67
CA LEU A 23 -3.08 7.88 -15.61
C LEU A 23 -2.50 8.15 -14.22
N VAL A 24 -1.17 7.99 -14.06
CA VAL A 24 -0.50 8.29 -12.79
C VAL A 24 -0.60 9.78 -12.47
N LEU A 25 -0.43 10.68 -13.44
CA LEU A 25 -0.62 12.12 -13.23
C LEU A 25 -2.06 12.47 -12.84
N LEU A 26 -3.05 11.81 -13.41
CA LEU A 26 -4.45 11.98 -13.01
C LEU A 26 -4.65 11.59 -11.54
N PHE A 27 -4.19 10.40 -11.14
CA PHE A 27 -4.35 9.89 -9.78
C PHE A 27 -3.45 10.56 -8.74
N ARG A 28 -2.48 11.38 -9.18
CA ARG A 28 -1.73 12.29 -8.31
C ARG A 28 -2.67 13.26 -7.59
N VAL A 29 -3.73 13.72 -8.25
CA VAL A 29 -4.62 14.77 -7.74
C VAL A 29 -6.05 14.30 -7.56
N VAL A 30 -6.50 13.32 -8.36
CA VAL A 30 -7.86 12.77 -8.27
C VAL A 30 -7.83 11.46 -7.48
N PRO A 31 -8.69 11.27 -6.46
CA PRO A 31 -8.89 9.98 -5.82
C PRO A 31 -9.23 8.88 -6.84
N PRO A 32 -8.52 7.74 -6.84
CA PRO A 32 -8.91 6.63 -7.69
C PRO A 32 -10.34 6.17 -7.32
N PRO A 33 -11.26 6.03 -8.29
CA PRO A 33 -12.64 5.65 -8.01
C PRO A 33 -12.75 4.21 -7.51
N PHE A 34 -11.89 3.33 -8.02
CA PHE A 34 -11.73 1.93 -7.61
C PHE A 34 -10.27 1.52 -7.79
N THR A 35 -9.92 0.35 -7.26
CA THR A 35 -8.61 -0.27 -7.46
C THR A 35 -8.77 -1.62 -8.14
N ALA A 36 -7.71 -2.10 -8.79
CA ALA A 36 -7.72 -3.43 -9.38
C ALA A 36 -8.00 -4.52 -8.33
N LEU A 37 -7.50 -4.34 -7.09
CA LEU A 37 -7.84 -5.21 -5.97
C LEU A 37 -9.34 -5.24 -5.65
N MET A 38 -10.03 -4.10 -5.62
CA MET A 38 -11.49 -4.06 -5.37
C MET A 38 -12.26 -4.78 -6.47
N VAL A 39 -11.86 -4.59 -7.73
CA VAL A 39 -12.49 -5.27 -8.87
C VAL A 39 -12.30 -6.77 -8.76
N GLU A 40 -11.08 -7.20 -8.44
CA GLU A 40 -10.74 -8.60 -8.23
C GLU A 40 -11.58 -9.21 -7.11
N ARG A 41 -11.69 -8.57 -5.95
CA ARG A 41 -12.53 -9.05 -4.84
C ARG A 41 -13.99 -9.17 -5.22
N LYS A 42 -14.54 -8.20 -5.95
CA LYS A 42 -15.93 -8.27 -6.41
C LYS A 42 -16.14 -9.46 -7.33
N VAL A 43 -15.21 -9.70 -8.25
CA VAL A 43 -15.27 -10.81 -9.20
C VAL A 43 -15.11 -12.15 -8.48
N GLU A 44 -14.15 -12.29 -7.55
CA GLU A 44 -13.99 -13.48 -6.70
C GLU A 44 -15.30 -13.81 -5.96
N SER A 45 -15.93 -12.82 -5.34
CA SER A 45 -17.18 -12.99 -4.60
C SER A 45 -18.35 -13.51 -5.45
N TRP A 46 -18.37 -13.17 -6.75
CA TRP A 46 -19.38 -13.68 -7.67
C TRP A 46 -19.15 -15.15 -8.05
N PHE A 47 -17.89 -15.56 -8.16
CA PHE A 47 -17.54 -16.95 -8.46
C PHE A 47 -17.72 -17.87 -7.26
N ASP A 48 -17.44 -17.36 -6.05
CA ASP A 48 -17.60 -18.12 -4.81
C ASP A 48 -19.06 -18.23 -4.36
N GLY A 49 -19.98 -17.48 -4.99
CA GLY A 49 -21.41 -17.50 -4.68
C GLY A 49 -21.80 -16.70 -3.43
N GLU A 50 -20.84 -16.01 -2.81
CA GLU A 50 -21.00 -15.20 -1.60
C GLU A 50 -20.77 -13.71 -1.95
N PRO A 51 -21.76 -13.00 -2.52
CA PRO A 51 -21.57 -11.64 -2.99
C PRO A 51 -21.26 -10.71 -1.82
N ILE A 52 -20.05 -10.16 -1.80
CA ILE A 52 -19.64 -9.17 -0.79
C ILE A 52 -20.16 -7.78 -1.17
N ASP A 53 -20.56 -7.00 -0.16
CA ASP A 53 -20.77 -5.58 -0.33
C ASP A 53 -19.43 -4.85 -0.14
N LEU A 54 -19.03 -4.06 -1.15
CA LEU A 54 -17.76 -3.35 -1.09
C LEU A 54 -17.96 -2.04 -0.35
N GLN A 55 -17.46 -1.99 0.88
CA GLN A 55 -17.48 -0.79 1.69
C GLN A 55 -16.22 0.02 1.44
N ARG A 56 -16.40 1.23 0.92
CA ARG A 56 -15.30 2.18 0.75
C ARG A 56 -15.79 3.60 0.93
N SER A 57 -15.06 4.35 1.75
CA SER A 57 -15.18 5.81 1.82
C SER A 57 -13.80 6.42 1.70
N TRP A 58 -13.60 7.26 0.68
CA TRP A 58 -12.37 8.03 0.55
C TRP A 58 -12.42 9.22 1.50
N VAL A 59 -11.38 9.39 2.31
CA VAL A 59 -11.17 10.58 3.13
C VAL A 59 -9.82 11.21 2.79
N PRO A 60 -9.73 12.56 2.73
CA PRO A 60 -8.48 13.24 2.45
C PRO A 60 -7.47 13.05 3.60
N TRP A 61 -6.20 13.31 3.32
CA TRP A 61 -5.08 13.17 4.27
C TRP A 61 -5.35 13.73 5.67
N ASP A 62 -5.93 14.93 5.78
CA ASP A 62 -6.17 15.62 7.06
C ASP A 62 -7.34 15.03 7.87
N GLU A 63 -8.11 14.13 7.27
CA GLU A 63 -9.21 13.38 7.90
C GLU A 63 -8.79 11.95 8.27
N ILE A 64 -7.50 11.62 8.14
CA ILE A 64 -6.92 10.36 8.62
C ILE A 64 -6.05 10.67 9.82
N SER A 65 -6.24 9.92 10.91
CA SER A 65 -5.42 10.04 12.13
C SER A 65 -3.93 9.90 11.83
N ASP A 66 -3.12 10.79 12.42
CA ASP A 66 -1.66 10.74 12.31
C ASP A 66 -1.08 9.48 12.93
N ASP A 67 -1.67 9.01 14.03
CA ASP A 67 -1.36 7.71 14.63
C ASP A 67 -1.53 6.58 13.61
N LEU A 68 -2.57 6.60 12.77
CA LEU A 68 -2.77 5.56 11.75
C LEU A 68 -1.70 5.61 10.67
N LYS A 69 -1.35 6.82 10.19
CA LYS A 69 -0.30 7.03 9.19
C LYS A 69 1.04 6.47 9.70
N VAL A 70 1.40 6.80 10.94
CA VAL A 70 2.64 6.35 11.56
C VAL A 70 2.60 4.86 11.88
N ALA A 71 1.48 4.31 12.34
CA ALA A 71 1.33 2.88 12.61
C ALA A 71 1.53 2.02 11.36
N VAL A 72 0.95 2.44 10.23
CA VAL A 72 1.11 1.74 8.95
C VAL A 72 2.55 1.78 8.48
N MET A 73 3.22 2.94 8.50
CA MET A 73 4.65 2.99 8.18
C MET A 73 5.47 2.12 9.14
N ALA A 74 5.21 2.19 10.44
CA ALA A 74 5.91 1.42 11.45
C ALA A 74 5.77 -0.11 11.26
N GLY A 75 4.60 -0.57 10.81
CA GLY A 75 4.26 -1.97 10.63
C GLY A 75 4.63 -2.56 9.26
N GLU A 76 4.52 -1.77 8.20
CA GLU A 76 4.69 -2.23 6.81
C GLU A 76 6.00 -1.76 6.19
N ASP A 77 6.45 -0.53 6.48
CA ASP A 77 7.57 0.11 5.77
C ASP A 77 8.20 1.27 6.57
N GLN A 78 9.04 0.93 7.54
CA GLN A 78 9.64 1.90 8.47
C GLN A 78 10.59 2.89 7.80
N ARG A 79 11.04 2.59 6.57
CA ARG A 79 11.94 3.45 5.81
C ARG A 79 11.25 4.15 4.64
N PHE A 80 9.92 4.20 4.66
CA PHE A 80 9.11 4.73 3.58
C PHE A 80 9.52 6.14 3.11
N PRO A 81 9.81 7.11 4.00
CA PRO A 81 10.31 8.41 3.58
C PRO A 81 11.70 8.37 2.93
N GLN A 82 12.55 7.38 3.22
CA GLN A 82 13.97 7.41 2.83
C GLN A 82 14.28 6.76 1.48
N HIS A 83 13.38 5.96 0.91
CA HIS A 83 13.62 5.25 -0.36
C HIS A 83 12.71 5.71 -1.50
N TRP A 84 13.03 5.32 -2.74
CA TRP A 84 12.25 5.64 -3.95
C TRP A 84 11.47 4.41 -4.44
N GLY A 85 10.62 3.89 -3.58
CA GLY A 85 9.77 2.72 -3.84
C GLY A 85 10.41 1.35 -3.68
N PHE A 86 11.74 1.27 -3.59
CA PHE A 86 12.43 0.00 -3.35
C PHE A 86 13.39 0.14 -2.19
N ASP A 87 13.20 -0.70 -1.18
CA ASP A 87 14.12 -0.83 -0.06
C ASP A 87 15.08 -2.00 -0.31
N PHE A 88 16.23 -1.72 -0.92
CA PHE A 88 17.25 -2.73 -1.22
C PHE A 88 17.80 -3.41 0.05
N GLY A 89 17.88 -2.68 1.16
CA GLY A 89 18.31 -3.27 2.43
C GLY A 89 17.28 -4.26 2.97
N ALA A 90 15.98 -3.94 2.86
CA ALA A 90 14.91 -4.87 3.25
C ALA A 90 14.85 -6.08 2.30
N ILE A 91 15.07 -5.87 1.01
CA ILE A 91 15.14 -6.96 0.02
C ILE A 91 16.30 -7.91 0.36
N GLN A 92 17.50 -7.38 0.60
CA GLN A 92 18.66 -8.19 0.97
C GLN A 92 18.43 -8.94 2.29
N ALA A 93 17.88 -8.27 3.31
CA ALA A 93 17.55 -8.90 4.58
C ALA A 93 16.52 -10.02 4.41
N ALA A 94 15.51 -9.84 3.56
CA ALA A 94 14.51 -10.87 3.27
C ALA A 94 15.12 -12.06 2.52
N ILE A 95 16.02 -11.85 1.56
CA ILE A 95 16.74 -12.92 0.86
C ILE A 95 17.55 -13.75 1.87
N LEU A 96 18.41 -13.09 2.67
CA LEU A 96 19.23 -13.76 3.68
C LEU A 96 18.40 -14.52 4.72
N HIS A 97 17.23 -13.99 5.08
CA HIS A 97 16.29 -14.68 5.96
C HIS A 97 15.69 -15.92 5.29
N ASN A 98 15.24 -15.81 4.04
CA ASN A 98 14.59 -16.89 3.32
C ASN A 98 15.56 -18.02 2.94
N GLU A 99 16.84 -17.71 2.70
CA GLU A 99 17.92 -18.69 2.49
C GLU A 99 18.18 -19.57 3.72
N ARG A 100 17.95 -19.03 4.93
CA ARG A 100 18.09 -19.79 6.20
C ARG A 100 16.92 -20.73 6.46
N GLY A 101 15.88 -20.72 5.62
CA GLY A 101 14.67 -21.53 5.78
C GLY A 101 13.69 -20.99 6.82
N GLY A 102 12.48 -21.57 6.86
CA GLY A 102 11.39 -21.14 7.74
C GLY A 102 10.32 -20.30 7.05
N SER A 103 9.69 -19.38 7.79
CA SER A 103 8.63 -18.53 7.24
C SER A 103 9.19 -17.52 6.24
N ILE A 104 8.62 -17.48 5.04
CA ILE A 104 9.02 -16.51 4.00
C ILE A 104 8.71 -15.09 4.47
N ARG A 105 9.72 -14.22 4.47
CA ARG A 105 9.57 -12.80 4.75
C ARG A 105 9.45 -12.02 3.43
N GLY A 106 8.44 -11.15 3.36
CA GLY A 106 8.29 -10.18 2.28
C GLY A 106 9.18 -8.95 2.47
N ALA A 107 9.45 -8.24 1.38
CA ALA A 107 10.17 -6.97 1.36
C ALA A 107 9.49 -5.91 0.46
N SER A 108 8.17 -6.02 0.28
CA SER A 108 7.43 -5.08 -0.56
C SER A 108 7.14 -3.79 0.21
N THR A 109 7.62 -2.67 -0.32
CA THR A 109 7.38 -1.33 0.23
C THR A 109 5.92 -0.90 0.08
N LEU A 110 5.51 0.15 0.78
CA LEU A 110 4.16 0.73 0.62
C LEU A 110 3.89 1.14 -0.83
N SER A 111 4.88 1.71 -1.52
CA SER A 111 4.75 2.10 -2.93
C SER A 111 4.54 0.90 -3.86
N GLN A 112 5.24 -0.21 -3.61
CA GLN A 112 5.01 -1.45 -4.35
C GLN A 112 3.62 -2.01 -4.08
N GLN A 113 3.14 -1.93 -2.84
CA GLN A 113 1.79 -2.35 -2.48
C GLN A 113 0.72 -1.47 -3.16
N VAL A 114 0.90 -0.15 -3.20
CA VAL A 114 0.01 0.77 -3.94
C VAL A 114 0.02 0.41 -5.42
N SER A 115 1.20 0.25 -6.03
CA SER A 115 1.35 -0.13 -7.44
C SER A 115 0.59 -1.41 -7.77
N LYS A 116 0.81 -2.46 -6.96
CA LYS A 116 0.14 -3.76 -7.07
C LYS A 116 -1.37 -3.63 -6.94
N ASN A 117 -1.88 -2.98 -5.90
CA ASN A 117 -3.32 -2.98 -5.59
C ASN A 117 -4.11 -2.06 -6.51
N LEU A 118 -3.52 -0.92 -6.90
CA LEU A 118 -4.19 0.11 -7.69
C LEU A 118 -4.26 -0.26 -9.17
N PHE A 119 -3.14 -0.70 -9.76
CA PHE A 119 -3.01 -0.84 -11.21
C PHE A 119 -3.02 -2.28 -11.72
N LEU A 120 -2.80 -3.27 -10.86
CA LEU A 120 -2.52 -4.66 -11.28
C LEU A 120 -3.47 -5.65 -10.61
N TRP A 121 -3.62 -6.81 -11.23
CA TRP A 121 -4.39 -7.94 -10.71
C TRP A 121 -3.52 -8.87 -9.84
N ALA A 122 -4.12 -9.77 -9.05
CA ALA A 122 -3.36 -10.80 -8.36
C ALA A 122 -2.80 -11.84 -9.35
N GLY A 123 -1.68 -12.44 -8.97
CA GLY A 123 -1.00 -13.44 -9.78
C GLY A 123 0.50 -13.42 -9.58
N ARG A 124 1.19 -14.46 -10.04
CA ARG A 124 2.65 -14.56 -9.95
C ARG A 124 3.23 -14.75 -11.35
N SER A 125 3.66 -13.65 -11.96
CA SER A 125 4.40 -13.68 -13.24
C SER A 125 5.48 -12.61 -13.27
N TYR A 126 6.58 -12.90 -13.97
CA TYR A 126 7.69 -11.95 -14.15
C TYR A 126 7.24 -10.69 -14.88
N LEU A 127 6.35 -10.82 -15.86
CA LEU A 127 5.77 -9.68 -16.57
C LEU A 127 5.01 -8.76 -15.60
N ARG A 128 4.14 -9.34 -14.76
CA ARG A 128 3.40 -8.57 -13.75
C ARG A 128 4.35 -7.88 -12.77
N LYS A 129 5.42 -8.56 -12.35
CA LYS A 129 6.42 -7.94 -11.45
C LYS A 129 7.18 -6.81 -12.13
N GLY A 130 7.45 -6.91 -13.43
CA GLY A 130 8.01 -5.81 -14.24
C GLY A 130 7.06 -4.61 -14.33
N LEU A 131 5.77 -4.85 -14.53
CA LEU A 131 4.75 -3.79 -14.51
C LEU A 131 4.62 -3.16 -13.12
N GLU A 132 4.69 -3.95 -12.05
CA GLU A 132 4.67 -3.46 -10.67
C GLU A 132 5.85 -2.51 -10.44
N ALA A 133 7.03 -2.87 -10.93
CA ALA A 133 8.22 -2.03 -10.84
C ALA A 133 8.08 -0.73 -11.66
N TRP A 134 7.54 -0.81 -12.88
CA TRP A 134 7.24 0.35 -13.73
C TRP A 134 6.33 1.34 -13.02
N PHE A 135 5.16 0.89 -12.53
CA PHE A 135 4.22 1.75 -11.83
C PHE A 135 4.76 2.25 -10.48
N THR A 136 5.55 1.44 -9.76
CA THR A 136 6.21 1.88 -8.50
C THR A 136 7.15 3.06 -8.79
N GLY A 137 7.98 2.96 -9.83
CA GLY A 137 8.85 4.06 -10.25
C GLY A 137 8.06 5.30 -10.66
N LEU A 138 7.00 5.13 -11.45
CA LEU A 138 6.15 6.25 -11.86
C LEU A 138 5.52 6.97 -10.67
N ILE A 139 4.91 6.25 -9.72
CA ILE A 139 4.28 6.91 -8.56
C ILE A 139 5.32 7.58 -7.66
N GLU A 140 6.51 7.02 -7.49
CA GLU A 140 7.56 7.63 -6.65
C GLU A 140 8.12 8.92 -7.27
N VAL A 141 8.33 8.92 -8.59
CA VAL A 141 8.78 10.11 -9.31
C VAL A 141 7.67 11.17 -9.35
N LEU A 142 6.43 10.76 -9.62
CA LEU A 142 5.34 11.69 -9.92
C LEU A 142 4.49 12.07 -8.72
N TRP A 143 4.46 11.31 -7.61
CA TRP A 143 3.61 11.60 -6.45
C TRP A 143 4.42 11.91 -5.21
N PRO A 144 4.04 12.93 -4.41
CA PRO A 144 4.64 13.13 -3.09
C PRO A 144 4.37 11.91 -2.19
N LYS A 145 5.29 11.62 -1.26
CA LYS A 145 5.18 10.49 -0.32
C LYS A 145 3.86 10.50 0.46
N GLN A 146 3.43 11.70 0.87
CA GLN A 146 2.12 11.94 1.46
C GLN A 146 0.97 11.37 0.61
N ARG A 147 0.97 11.64 -0.71
CA ARG A 147 -0.08 11.15 -1.62
C ARG A 147 -0.03 9.65 -1.79
N ILE A 148 1.15 9.05 -1.85
CA ILE A 148 1.30 7.59 -1.94
C ILE A 148 0.68 6.93 -0.69
N LEU A 149 0.99 7.44 0.51
CA LEU A 149 0.43 6.91 1.75
C LEU A 149 -1.08 7.18 1.86
N GLU A 150 -1.56 8.34 1.45
CA GLU A 150 -3.00 8.66 1.40
C GLU A 150 -3.76 7.67 0.50
N VAL A 151 -3.24 7.41 -0.70
CA VAL A 151 -3.84 6.44 -1.64
C VAL A 151 -3.80 5.04 -1.06
N TYR A 152 -2.69 4.64 -0.42
CA TYR A 152 -2.57 3.35 0.26
C TYR A 152 -3.67 3.19 1.32
N LEU A 153 -3.76 4.14 2.25
CA LEU A 153 -4.69 4.09 3.38
C LEU A 153 -6.15 4.05 2.93
N ASN A 154 -6.49 4.66 1.80
CA ASN A 154 -7.83 4.66 1.21
C ASN A 154 -8.13 3.49 0.24
N SER A 155 -7.16 2.62 -0.02
CA SER A 155 -7.27 1.58 -1.05
C SER A 155 -6.95 0.17 -0.56
N VAL A 156 -6.29 0.04 0.59
CA VAL A 156 -5.99 -1.25 1.18
C VAL A 156 -7.25 -1.88 1.80
N GLU A 157 -7.30 -3.21 1.75
CA GLU A 157 -8.34 -4.04 2.37
C GLU A 157 -8.00 -4.26 3.84
N TRP A 158 -8.91 -3.91 4.74
CA TRP A 158 -8.73 -4.00 6.20
C TRP A 158 -9.51 -5.16 6.83
N ASP A 159 -10.55 -5.61 6.13
CA ASP A 159 -11.35 -6.82 6.41
C ASP A 159 -12.03 -7.23 5.09
N GLU A 160 -12.73 -8.35 5.07
CA GLU A 160 -13.46 -8.84 3.90
C GLU A 160 -14.44 -7.79 3.35
N GLY A 161 -14.14 -7.25 2.16
CA GLY A 161 -14.95 -6.21 1.53
C GLY A 161 -14.83 -4.81 2.13
N VAL A 162 -13.98 -4.60 3.15
CA VAL A 162 -13.81 -3.31 3.84
C VAL A 162 -12.53 -2.64 3.37
N PHE A 163 -12.67 -1.58 2.57
CA PHE A 163 -11.56 -0.87 1.95
C PHE A 163 -11.45 0.58 2.42
N GLY A 164 -10.22 0.98 2.72
CA GLY A 164 -9.92 2.35 3.11
C GLY A 164 -10.09 2.62 4.61
N ALA A 165 -9.33 3.59 5.10
CA ALA A 165 -9.21 3.90 6.51
C ALA A 165 -10.54 4.28 7.18
N GLU A 166 -11.40 5.05 6.51
CA GLU A 166 -12.71 5.43 7.08
C GLU A 166 -13.63 4.21 7.23
N ALA A 167 -13.74 3.36 6.21
CA ALA A 167 -14.56 2.16 6.30
C ALA A 167 -14.03 1.23 7.41
N ALA A 168 -12.71 1.06 7.52
CA ALA A 168 -12.08 0.26 8.56
C ALA A 168 -12.30 0.81 9.98
N ALA A 169 -12.17 2.12 10.16
CA ALA A 169 -12.40 2.78 11.44
C ALA A 169 -13.83 2.56 11.94
N ARG A 170 -14.81 2.68 11.04
CA ARG A 170 -16.23 2.46 11.31
C ARG A 170 -16.51 1.01 11.61
N HIS A 171 -16.01 0.11 10.76
CA HIS A 171 -16.23 -1.33 10.85
C HIS A 171 -15.67 -1.94 12.13
N HIS A 172 -14.42 -1.62 12.50
CA HIS A 172 -13.79 -2.24 13.66
C HIS A 172 -14.09 -1.53 14.98
N PHE A 173 -14.26 -0.20 14.97
CA PHE A 173 -14.28 0.56 16.22
C PHE A 173 -15.43 1.57 16.33
N GLY A 174 -16.26 1.74 15.30
CA GLY A 174 -17.37 2.69 15.31
C GLY A 174 -16.93 4.17 15.31
N VAL A 175 -15.66 4.47 15.02
CA VAL A 175 -15.11 5.84 14.99
C VAL A 175 -14.82 6.29 13.56
N SER A 176 -14.57 7.60 13.36
CA SER A 176 -14.04 8.09 12.08
C SER A 176 -12.55 7.77 11.95
N ALA A 177 -12.01 7.78 10.73
CA ALA A 177 -10.59 7.62 10.45
C ALA A 177 -9.73 8.64 11.22
N LYS A 178 -10.23 9.86 11.38
CA LYS A 178 -9.60 10.92 12.18
C LYS A 178 -9.60 10.64 13.68
N GLY A 179 -10.63 9.94 14.17
CA GLY A 179 -10.82 9.59 15.58
C GLY A 179 -10.10 8.32 16.03
N ILE A 180 -9.36 7.65 15.13
CA ILE A 180 -8.58 6.46 15.48
C ILE A 180 -7.50 6.86 16.50
N SER A 181 -7.53 6.22 17.66
CA SER A 181 -6.47 6.34 18.67
C SER A 181 -5.23 5.54 18.29
N ARG A 182 -4.07 5.91 18.84
CA ARG A 182 -2.81 5.17 18.74
C ARG A 182 -2.92 3.65 18.93
N GLN A 183 -3.72 3.21 19.90
CA GLN A 183 -3.92 1.79 20.16
C GLN A 183 -4.69 1.12 19.03
N GLN A 184 -5.79 1.72 18.57
CA GLN A 184 -6.60 1.25 17.45
C GLN A 184 -5.81 1.24 16.13
N ALA A 185 -5.04 2.30 15.88
CA ALA A 185 -4.12 2.40 14.74
C ALA A 185 -3.13 1.23 14.71
N SER A 186 -2.54 0.90 15.86
CA SER A 186 -1.59 -0.21 15.97
C SER A 186 -2.25 -1.57 15.69
N TYR A 187 -3.52 -1.75 16.09
CA TYR A 187 -4.27 -2.97 15.78
C TYR A 187 -4.62 -3.07 14.29
N LEU A 188 -5.07 -1.98 13.67
CA LEU A 188 -5.33 -1.93 12.23
C LEU A 188 -4.08 -2.26 11.42
N ALA A 189 -2.95 -1.62 11.73
CA ALA A 189 -1.68 -1.91 11.07
C ALA A 189 -1.21 -3.35 11.30
N ALA A 190 -1.55 -3.97 12.45
CA ALA A 190 -1.19 -5.35 12.74
C ALA A 190 -1.95 -6.37 11.86
N VAL A 191 -3.15 -6.04 11.37
CA VAL A 191 -3.97 -6.97 10.58
C VAL A 191 -3.69 -6.95 9.08
N LEU A 192 -3.07 -5.87 8.56
CA LEU A 192 -2.77 -5.68 7.14
C LEU A 192 -2.09 -6.86 6.41
N PRO A 193 -1.21 -7.67 7.04
CA PRO A 193 -0.64 -8.82 6.34
C PRO A 193 -1.65 -9.92 6.01
N ASN A 194 -2.76 -10.01 6.76
CA ASN A 194 -3.80 -11.00 6.53
C ASN A 194 -5.19 -10.51 7.01
N PRO A 195 -5.76 -9.48 6.36
CA PRO A 195 -6.93 -8.75 6.86
C PRO A 195 -8.22 -9.58 6.86
N ARG A 196 -8.34 -10.58 5.97
CA ARG A 196 -9.50 -11.48 5.91
C ARG A 196 -9.51 -12.57 7.00
N VAL A 197 -8.41 -12.73 7.74
CA VAL A 197 -8.27 -13.76 8.78
C VAL A 197 -8.02 -13.14 10.15
N TRP A 198 -7.37 -11.98 10.21
CA TRP A 198 -7.05 -11.28 11.45
C TRP A 198 -8.00 -10.12 11.67
N SER A 199 -8.55 -10.01 12.89
CA SER A 199 -9.46 -8.93 13.25
C SER A 199 -8.77 -7.90 14.15
N ALA A 200 -8.92 -6.61 13.82
CA ALA A 200 -8.42 -5.51 14.64
C ALA A 200 -9.30 -5.25 15.87
N SER A 201 -10.59 -5.57 15.78
CA SER A 201 -11.57 -5.45 16.87
C SER A 201 -11.63 -6.68 17.77
N HIS A 202 -11.29 -7.86 17.25
CA HIS A 202 -11.19 -9.11 18.00
C HIS A 202 -9.80 -9.74 17.85
N PRO A 203 -8.73 -9.08 18.37
CA PRO A 203 -7.38 -9.51 18.12
C PRO A 203 -7.04 -10.80 18.86
N THR A 204 -6.42 -11.74 18.16
CA THR A 204 -5.79 -12.91 18.80
C THR A 204 -4.55 -12.49 19.60
N ALA A 205 -4.04 -13.36 20.47
CA ALA A 205 -2.81 -13.11 21.20
C ALA A 205 -1.61 -12.76 20.28
N TYR A 206 -1.57 -13.32 19.07
CA TYR A 206 -0.56 -12.97 18.08
C TYR A 206 -0.72 -11.54 17.57
N VAL A 207 -1.93 -11.16 17.16
CA VAL A 207 -2.25 -9.80 16.68
C VAL A 207 -1.96 -8.77 17.78
N THR A 208 -2.33 -9.06 19.02
CA THR A 208 -2.04 -8.18 20.17
C THR A 208 -0.53 -7.96 20.38
N ARG A 209 0.29 -9.02 20.28
CA ARG A 209 1.75 -8.88 20.36
C ARG A 209 2.31 -8.06 19.20
N ARG A 210 1.82 -8.29 17.98
CA ARG A 210 2.22 -7.53 16.79
C ARG A 210 1.84 -6.05 16.93
N ALA A 211 0.63 -5.74 17.35
CA ALA A 211 0.17 -4.37 17.59
C ALA A 211 0.99 -3.67 18.69
N ALA A 212 1.38 -4.39 19.74
CA ALA A 212 2.28 -3.86 20.78
C ALA A 212 3.67 -3.53 20.20
N TRP A 213 4.22 -4.42 19.37
CA TRP A 213 5.48 -4.16 18.66
C TRP A 213 5.36 -2.93 17.74
N ILE A 214 4.31 -2.84 16.92
CA ILE A 214 4.07 -1.67 16.06
C ILE A 214 4.00 -0.38 16.88
N ARG A 215 3.25 -0.37 17.98
CA ARG A 215 3.14 0.80 18.87
C ARG A 215 4.50 1.25 19.42
N GLN A 216 5.36 0.30 19.76
CA GLN A 216 6.73 0.58 20.18
C GLN A 216 7.55 1.17 19.02
N GLN A 217 7.43 0.61 17.81
CA GLN A 217 8.11 1.13 16.62
C GLN A 217 7.64 2.56 16.29
N MET A 218 6.35 2.87 16.42
CA MET A 218 5.84 4.24 16.27
C MET A 218 6.56 5.22 17.21
N SER A 219 6.81 4.83 18.46
CA SER A 219 7.58 5.68 19.40
C SER A 219 9.03 5.85 18.95
N GLN A 220 9.66 4.78 18.45
CA GLN A 220 11.05 4.81 18.01
C GLN A 220 11.26 5.66 16.76
N LEU A 221 10.25 5.73 15.88
CA LEU A 221 10.26 6.63 14.73
C LEU A 221 10.06 8.11 15.10
N GLY A 222 9.65 8.42 16.33
CA GLY A 222 9.38 9.79 16.77
C GLY A 222 7.89 10.20 16.72
N GLY A 223 6.97 9.25 16.59
CA GLY A 223 5.53 9.50 16.56
C GLY A 223 5.11 10.38 15.39
N ASP A 224 4.20 11.33 15.62
CA ASP A 224 3.67 12.22 14.58
C ASP A 224 4.75 13.11 13.95
N GLY A 225 5.83 13.40 14.69
CA GLY A 225 6.99 14.13 14.17
C GLY A 225 7.64 13.43 12.98
N TYR A 226 7.50 12.11 12.87
CA TYR A 226 7.99 11.33 11.72
C TYR A 226 7.27 11.70 10.41
N LEU A 227 6.05 12.24 10.48
CA LEU A 227 5.35 12.70 9.27
C LEU A 227 6.04 13.91 8.63
N ALA A 228 6.82 14.69 9.39
CA ALA A 228 7.63 15.75 8.82
C ALA A 228 8.70 15.22 7.85
N GLU A 229 9.20 14.00 8.06
CA GLU A 229 10.17 13.37 7.17
C GLU A 229 9.60 13.10 5.77
N LEU A 230 8.28 12.95 5.62
CA LEU A 230 7.63 12.78 4.31
C LEU A 230 7.86 13.99 3.39
N ASN A 231 8.02 15.18 3.98
CA ASN A 231 8.31 16.42 3.26
C ASN A 231 9.80 16.56 2.94
N ASN A 232 10.68 15.97 3.76
CA ASN A 232 12.14 16.00 3.60
C ASN A 232 12.69 14.86 2.73
N ALA A 233 11.90 13.79 2.56
CA ALA A 233 12.14 12.54 1.83
C ALA A 233 12.72 12.67 0.41
N ARG A 234 12.69 13.86 -0.18
CA ARG A 234 12.95 14.08 -1.61
C ARG A 234 14.28 14.75 -1.93
N LYS A 235 15.23 14.82 -0.99
CA LYS A 235 16.65 14.97 -1.41
C LYS A 235 17.00 13.73 -2.21
N ALA A 236 17.05 13.88 -3.53
CA ALA A 236 17.36 12.78 -4.41
C ALA A 236 18.78 12.29 -4.07
N PRO A 237 19.07 10.98 -4.11
CA PRO A 237 20.42 10.47 -3.86
C PRO A 237 21.51 11.07 -4.77
N TRP A 238 21.10 11.74 -5.86
CA TRP A 238 21.96 12.39 -6.85
C TRP A 238 21.87 13.92 -6.83
N SER A 239 21.17 14.52 -5.86
CA SER A 239 21.17 15.98 -5.67
C SER A 239 22.27 16.35 -4.67
N ASP A 240 23.49 16.47 -5.18
CA ASP A 240 24.57 17.27 -4.58
C ASP A 240 24.67 18.61 -5.32
#